data_AF-A0A180FM48-F1
#
_entry.id   AF-A0A180FM48-F1
#
_cell.length_a   1.000
_cell.length_b   1.000
_cell.length_c   1.000
_cell.angle_alpha   90.00
_cell.angle_beta   90.00
_cell.angle_gamma   90.00
#
_symmetry.space_group_name_H-M   'P 1'
#
loop_
_entity.id
_entity.type
_entity.pdbx_description
1 polymer ?
#
loop_
_entity_poly.entity_id
_entity_poly.type
_entity_poly.pdbx_seq_one_letter_code
_entity_poly.pdbx_strand_id
1 'polypeptide(L)'
;MGIVGRIKSGAPIPVPTTYPETEIRLPAPAKIELHFRDTSETGHAKPHGVRGAEIRWAILDTSPTDWDELLHNEFDTQSPFTLAFKGGERAKTVYFALRWENTTGEKGPWAEIQSAVIP
;
A
#
# COMPACT_ATOMS: atom_id res chain seq x y z
N MET A 1 34.38 -17.37 33.77
CA MET A 1 33.18 -17.83 33.05
C MET A 1 32.04 -16.86 33.35
N GLY A 2 31.32 -16.36 32.34
CA GLY A 2 30.03 -15.69 32.53
C GLY A 2 29.97 -14.23 32.04
N ILE A 3 29.77 -14.05 30.74
CA ILE A 3 29.32 -12.77 30.17
C ILE A 3 27.80 -12.70 30.39
N VAL A 4 27.31 -11.70 31.12
CA VAL A 4 25.87 -11.39 31.18
C VAL A 4 25.46 -10.86 29.80
N GLY A 5 24.81 -11.72 29.02
CA GLY A 5 24.20 -11.35 27.76
C GLY A 5 23.03 -10.40 28.02
N ARG A 6 23.18 -9.14 27.61
CA ARG A 6 22.10 -8.15 27.61
C ARG A 6 21.02 -8.62 26.62
N ILE A 7 19.99 -9.31 27.12
CA ILE A 7 18.76 -9.58 26.38
C ILE A 7 18.04 -8.25 26.11
N LYS A 8 18.19 -7.72 24.89
CA LYS A 8 17.26 -6.71 24.37
C LYS A 8 15.96 -7.43 24.05
N SER A 9 15.07 -7.55 25.03
CA SER A 9 13.66 -7.90 24.77
C SER A 9 13.00 -6.70 24.10
N GLY A 10 13.19 -6.54 22.79
CA GLY A 10 12.27 -5.75 21.98
C GLY A 10 10.96 -6.52 21.92
N ALA A 11 9.86 -5.92 22.38
CA ALA A 11 8.54 -6.52 22.20
C ALA A 11 8.35 -6.82 20.70
N PRO A 12 7.72 -7.97 20.34
CA PRO A 12 7.37 -8.26 18.96
C PRO A 12 6.61 -7.08 18.36
N ILE A 13 7.00 -6.65 17.18
CA ILE A 13 6.29 -5.58 16.48
C ILE A 13 4.91 -6.14 16.14
N PRO A 14 3.81 -5.50 16.58
CA PRO A 14 2.48 -6.03 16.35
C PRO A 14 2.14 -6.05 14.86
N VAL A 15 1.29 -7.00 14.48
CA VAL A 15 0.69 -7.05 13.13
C VAL A 15 -0.12 -5.77 12.92
N PRO A 16 -0.04 -5.12 11.75
CA PRO A 16 -0.86 -3.95 11.46
C PRO A 16 -2.34 -4.34 11.49
N THR A 17 -3.15 -3.68 12.31
CA THR A 17 -4.61 -3.91 12.38
C THR A 17 -5.41 -2.91 11.57
N THR A 18 -4.75 -1.86 11.07
CA THR A 18 -5.32 -0.83 10.20
C THR A 18 -4.95 -1.09 8.74
N TYR A 19 -5.59 -0.35 7.85
CA TYR A 19 -5.25 -0.29 6.43
C TYR A 19 -4.94 1.16 6.03
N PRO A 20 -4.14 1.37 4.98
CA PRO A 20 -3.85 2.70 4.46
C PRO A 20 -5.09 3.37 3.87
N GLU A 21 -5.37 4.61 4.29
CA GLU A 21 -6.28 5.50 3.57
C GLU A 21 -5.54 6.04 2.35
N THR A 22 -6.16 5.88 1.17
CA THR A 22 -5.53 6.23 -0.11
C THR A 22 -6.27 7.37 -0.80
N GLU A 23 -5.54 8.42 -1.14
CA GLU A 23 -5.95 9.54 -1.97
C GLU A 23 -5.30 9.41 -3.36
N ILE A 24 -6.12 9.54 -4.40
CA ILE A 24 -5.70 9.33 -5.79
C ILE A 24 -5.47 10.69 -6.43
N ARG A 25 -4.30 10.92 -7.00
CA ARG A 25 -3.97 12.14 -7.76
C ARG A 25 -3.58 11.81 -9.18
N LEU A 26 -3.97 12.69 -10.10
CA LEU A 26 -3.72 12.57 -11.54
C LEU A 26 -2.82 13.72 -11.99
N PRO A 27 -1.51 13.68 -11.69
CA PRO A 27 -0.60 14.82 -11.89
C PRO A 27 -0.30 15.10 -13.36
N ALA A 28 -0.41 14.09 -14.24
CA ALA A 28 -0.10 14.19 -15.66
C ALA A 28 -0.81 13.08 -16.45
N PRO A 29 -0.89 13.19 -17.79
CA PRO A 29 -1.43 12.12 -18.64
C PRO A 29 -0.70 10.80 -18.43
N ALA A 30 -1.46 9.70 -18.40
CA ALA A 30 -0.97 8.35 -18.12
C ALA A 30 -0.17 8.22 -16.81
N LYS A 31 -0.37 9.12 -15.83
CA LYS A 31 0.22 9.03 -14.50
C LYS A 31 -0.84 9.09 -13.42
N ILE A 32 -0.72 8.20 -12.44
CA ILE A 32 -1.54 8.15 -11.24
C ILE A 32 -0.61 8.11 -10.03
N GLU A 33 -0.85 8.99 -9.07
CA GLU A 33 -0.15 9.02 -7.79
C GLU A 33 -1.09 8.51 -6.70
N LEU A 34 -0.65 7.50 -5.96
CA LEU A 34 -1.33 6.95 -4.80
C LEU A 34 -0.71 7.55 -3.54
N HIS A 35 -1.43 8.47 -2.92
CA HIS A 35 -1.07 9.04 -1.64
C HIS A 35 -1.69 8.21 -0.53
N PHE A 36 -0.88 7.51 0.26
CA PHE A 36 -1.38 6.65 1.32
C PHE A 36 -0.88 7.09 2.69
N ARG A 37 -1.77 7.09 3.67
CA ARG A 37 -1.50 7.48 5.06
C ARG A 37 -2.26 6.59 6.03
N ASP A 38 -1.85 6.61 7.29
CA ASP A 38 -2.65 5.97 8.33
C ASP A 38 -3.78 6.86 8.83
N THR A 39 -4.86 6.23 9.27
CA THR A 39 -6.07 6.89 9.80
C THR A 39 -6.00 7.15 11.31
N SER A 40 -5.14 6.44 12.03
CA SER A 40 -5.04 6.50 13.49
C SER A 40 -4.03 7.55 13.99
N GLU A 41 -3.07 7.95 13.16
CA GLU A 41 -2.09 8.98 13.52
C GLU A 41 -2.40 10.31 12.84
N THR A 42 -2.58 11.36 13.65
CA THR A 42 -2.74 12.74 13.20
C THR A 42 -1.43 13.27 12.60
N GLY A 43 -1.13 12.87 11.37
CA GLY A 43 -0.03 13.42 10.58
C GLY A 43 0.74 12.37 9.82
N HIS A 44 0.48 12.28 8.51
CA HIS A 44 1.32 11.77 7.42
C HIS A 44 2.16 10.49 7.59
N ALA A 45 2.05 9.78 8.71
CA ALA A 45 2.91 8.68 9.06
C ALA A 45 2.23 7.34 8.83
N LYS A 46 3.08 6.35 8.56
CA LYS A 46 2.75 4.93 8.69
C LYS A 46 2.63 4.61 10.18
N PRO A 47 1.80 3.64 10.59
CA PRO A 47 1.74 3.23 11.99
C PRO A 47 3.11 2.84 12.53
N HIS A 48 3.33 3.03 13.83
CA HIS A 48 4.56 2.56 14.47
C HIS A 48 4.78 1.06 14.23
N GLY A 49 5.93 0.70 13.65
CA GLY A 49 6.28 -0.68 13.31
C GLY A 49 5.90 -1.13 11.89
N VAL A 50 5.14 -0.32 11.15
CA VAL A 50 4.85 -0.56 9.73
C VAL A 50 6.04 -0.14 8.87
N ARG A 51 6.51 -1.04 8.01
CA ARG A 51 7.59 -0.72 7.07
C ARG A 51 7.08 0.07 5.87
N GLY A 52 5.87 -0.23 5.39
CA GLY A 52 5.28 0.36 4.20
C GLY A 52 3.98 -0.32 3.79
N ALA A 53 3.50 0.00 2.59
CA ALA A 53 2.28 -0.55 2.02
C ALA A 53 2.60 -1.53 0.89
N GLU A 54 1.95 -2.69 0.90
CA GLU A 54 1.80 -3.53 -0.28
C GLU A 54 0.65 -2.94 -1.12
N ILE A 55 0.93 -2.66 -2.38
CA ILE A 55 0.02 -2.06 -3.35
C ILE A 55 -0.18 -3.08 -4.45
N ARG A 56 -1.43 -3.51 -4.64
CA ARG A 56 -1.80 -4.34 -5.79
C ARG A 56 -2.65 -3.55 -6.75
N TRP A 57 -2.49 -3.79 -8.05
CA TRP A 57 -3.33 -3.17 -9.07
C TRP A 57 -3.51 -4.06 -10.30
N ALA A 58 -4.58 -3.79 -11.05
CA ALA A 58 -4.79 -4.35 -12.39
C ALA A 58 -5.65 -3.40 -13.22
N ILE A 59 -5.41 -3.41 -14.52
CA ILE A 59 -6.28 -2.72 -15.47
C ILE A 59 -7.34 -3.74 -15.91
N LEU A 60 -8.60 -3.48 -15.56
CA LEU A 60 -9.70 -4.41 -15.81
C LEU A 60 -10.88 -3.63 -16.41
N ASP A 61 -11.68 -4.31 -17.22
CA ASP A 61 -12.91 -3.74 -17.77
C ASP A 61 -14.07 -3.82 -16.76
N THR A 62 -14.03 -4.80 -15.87
CA THR A 62 -15.02 -5.06 -14.82
C THR A 62 -14.39 -4.81 -13.45
N SER A 63 -15.19 -4.33 -12.49
CA SER A 63 -14.75 -4.21 -11.11
C SER A 63 -14.39 -5.60 -10.55
N PRO A 64 -13.15 -5.79 -10.05
CA PRO A 64 -12.78 -7.03 -9.39
C PRO A 64 -13.59 -7.17 -8.10
N THR A 65 -13.86 -8.43 -7.75
CA THR A 65 -14.52 -8.81 -6.50
C THR A 65 -13.51 -9.13 -5.40
N ASP A 66 -12.28 -9.47 -5.78
CA ASP A 66 -11.21 -9.87 -4.88
C ASP A 66 -9.86 -9.21 -5.23
N TRP A 67 -9.01 -9.01 -4.22
CA TRP A 67 -7.66 -8.44 -4.36
C TRP A 67 -6.69 -9.39 -5.07
N ASP A 68 -7.01 -10.68 -5.22
CA ASP A 68 -6.23 -11.65 -6.00
C ASP A 68 -6.46 -11.51 -7.52
N GLU A 69 -7.51 -10.77 -7.94
CA GLU A 69 -7.68 -10.36 -9.35
C GLU A 69 -6.72 -9.22 -9.74
N LEU A 70 -6.10 -8.56 -8.76
CA LEU A 70 -5.10 -7.51 -8.96
C LEU A 70 -3.73 -8.14 -9.24
N LEU A 71 -3.46 -8.36 -10.52
CA LEU A 71 -2.30 -9.13 -11.02
C LEU A 71 -0.94 -8.47 -10.75
N HIS A 72 -0.89 -7.15 -10.61
CA HIS A 72 0.34 -6.44 -10.29
C HIS A 72 0.45 -6.23 -8.78
N ASN A 73 1.66 -6.32 -8.26
CA ASN A 73 1.97 -6.15 -6.85
C ASN A 73 3.31 -5.44 -6.71
N GLU A 74 3.34 -4.39 -5.92
CA GLU A 74 4.55 -3.69 -5.53
C GLU A 74 4.47 -3.29 -4.06
N PHE A 75 5.63 -3.16 -3.42
CA PHE A 75 5.72 -2.78 -2.02
C PHE A 75 6.47 -1.46 -1.93
N ASP A 76 5.80 -0.43 -1.40
CA ASP A 76 6.39 0.90 -1.23
C ASP A 76 6.50 1.27 0.26
N THR A 77 7.64 1.85 0.61
CA THR A 77 7.93 2.35 1.95
C THR A 77 7.56 3.82 2.12
N GLN A 78 7.26 4.55 1.05
CA GLN A 78 7.03 5.98 1.09
C GLN A 78 5.88 6.40 0.15
N SER A 79 5.10 7.38 0.61
CA SER A 79 4.08 8.03 -0.21
C SER A 79 4.64 9.30 -0.86
N PRO A 80 4.26 9.64 -2.11
CA PRO A 80 3.35 8.92 -2.99
C PRO A 80 4.01 7.80 -3.81
N PHE A 81 3.24 6.75 -4.10
CA PHE A 81 3.60 5.76 -5.10
C PHE A 81 3.08 6.19 -6.48
N THR A 82 3.95 6.21 -7.49
CA THR A 82 3.60 6.69 -8.82
C THR A 82 3.47 5.54 -9.82
N LEU A 83 2.27 5.37 -10.36
CA LEU A 83 1.98 4.46 -11.47
C LEU A 83 2.07 5.22 -12.79
N ALA A 84 2.96 4.77 -13.67
CA ALA A 84 3.08 5.27 -15.04
C ALA A 84 2.53 4.23 -16.03
N PHE A 85 1.55 4.64 -16.81
CA PHE A 85 0.86 3.80 -17.79
C PHE A 85 1.33 4.11 -19.21
N LYS A 86 1.15 3.15 -20.11
CA LYS A 86 1.45 3.32 -21.54
C LYS A 86 0.32 4.07 -22.24
N GLY A 87 0.62 4.69 -23.37
CA GLY A 87 -0.38 5.45 -24.15
C GLY A 87 -1.61 4.63 -24.57
N GLY A 88 -1.47 3.32 -24.78
CA GLY A 88 -2.58 2.41 -25.11
C GLY A 88 -3.44 1.97 -23.91
N GLU A 89 -3.10 2.41 -22.70
CA GLU A 89 -3.83 2.12 -21.46
C GLU A 89 -4.67 3.33 -21.00
N ARG A 90 -4.57 4.47 -21.69
CA ARG A 90 -5.41 5.64 -21.42
C ARG A 90 -6.89 5.31 -21.60
N ALA A 91 -7.73 5.99 -20.81
CA ALA A 91 -9.17 5.76 -20.72
C ALA A 91 -9.60 4.37 -20.21
N LYS A 92 -8.65 3.51 -19.79
CA LYS A 92 -8.98 2.28 -19.07
C LYS A 92 -9.08 2.54 -17.58
N THR A 93 -9.81 1.67 -16.88
CA THR A 93 -9.93 1.70 -15.43
C THR A 93 -8.85 0.83 -14.82
N VAL A 94 -8.03 1.44 -13.95
CA VAL A 94 -7.15 0.69 -13.05
C VAL A 94 -7.85 0.53 -11.70
N TYR A 95 -7.83 -0.69 -11.19
CA TYR A 95 -8.26 -1.02 -9.84
C TYR A 95 -7.03 -1.27 -8.99
N PHE A 96 -7.06 -0.87 -7.73
CA PHE A 96 -5.97 -1.09 -6.81
C PHE A 96 -6.47 -1.24 -5.37
N ALA A 97 -5.70 -1.98 -4.59
CA ALA A 97 -5.92 -2.17 -3.16
C ALA A 97 -4.57 -2.07 -2.45
N LEU A 98 -4.58 -1.52 -1.25
CA LEU A 98 -3.39 -1.32 -0.45
C LEU A 98 -3.55 -1.99 0.91
N ARG A 99 -2.47 -2.51 1.48
CA ARG A 99 -2.42 -2.97 2.88
C ARG A 99 -1.10 -2.62 3.52
N TRP A 100 -1.10 -2.48 4.85
CA TRP A 100 0.15 -2.31 5.58
C TRP A 100 0.92 -3.62 5.70
N GLU A 101 2.24 -3.53 5.64
CA GLU A 101 3.15 -4.61 6.02
C GLU A 101 4.14 -4.09 7.06
N ASN A 102 4.38 -4.86 8.11
CA ASN A 102 5.34 -4.50 9.16
C ASN A 102 6.77 -5.00 8.83
N THR A 103 7.76 -4.59 9.62
CA THR A 103 9.17 -4.93 9.37
C THR A 103 9.46 -6.43 9.47
N THR A 104 8.58 -7.21 10.09
CA THR A 104 8.66 -8.68 10.18
C THR A 104 7.98 -9.39 8.99
N GLY A 105 7.33 -8.64 8.10
CA GLY A 105 6.64 -9.16 6.91
C GLY A 105 5.19 -9.57 7.16
N GLU A 106 4.66 -9.29 8.35
CA GLU A 106 3.26 -9.52 8.69
C GLU A 106 2.38 -8.43 8.07
N LYS A 107 1.25 -8.88 7.53
CA LYS A 107 0.38 -8.11 6.66
C LYS A 107 -0.91 -7.77 7.37
N GLY A 108 -1.30 -6.51 7.32
CA GLY A 108 -2.58 -6.04 7.79
C GLY A 108 -3.73 -6.37 6.84
N PRO A 109 -4.95 -5.99 7.22
CA PRO A 109 -6.11 -6.11 6.33
C PRO A 109 -5.92 -5.29 5.05
N TRP A 110 -6.53 -5.74 3.95
CA TRP A 110 -6.65 -4.96 2.73
C TRP A 110 -7.60 -3.78 2.94
N ALA A 111 -7.23 -2.62 2.39
CA ALA A 111 -8.16 -1.54 2.12
C ALA A 111 -9.18 -1.98 1.06
N GLU A 112 -10.30 -1.27 0.99
CA GLU A 112 -11.28 -1.43 -0.08
C GLU A 112 -10.62 -1.25 -1.45
N ILE A 113 -11.08 -2.02 -2.45
CA ILE A 113 -10.60 -1.87 -3.81
C ILE A 113 -11.10 -0.53 -4.35
N GLN A 114 -10.15 0.33 -4.67
CA GLN A 114 -10.41 1.61 -5.30
C GLN A 114 -10.16 1.54 -6.80
N SER A 115 -10.71 2.49 -7.54
CA SER A 115 -10.55 2.57 -8.98
C SER A 115 -10.25 3.99 -9.44
N ALA A 116 -9.51 4.10 -10.54
CA ALA A 116 -9.22 5.35 -11.20
C ALA A 116 -9.18 5.15 -12.72
N VAL A 117 -9.67 6.15 -13.46
CA VAL A 117 -9.53 6.18 -14.92
C VAL A 117 -8.16 6.77 -15.27
N ILE A 118 -7.44 6.10 -16.16
CA ILE A 118 -6.11 6.55 -16.61
C ILE A 118 -6.28 7.78 -17.53
N PRO A 119 -5.71 8.95 -17.17
CA PRO A 119 -5.91 10.21 -17.91
C PRO A 119 -5.18 10.26 -19.27
#